data_AF-A0A0D7BNX8-F1
#
_entry.id   AF-A0A0D7BNX8-F1
#
_cell.length_a   1.000
_cell.length_b   1.000
_cell.length_c   1.000
_cell.angle_alpha   90.00
_cell.angle_beta   90.00
_cell.angle_gamma   90.00
#
_symmetry.space_group_name_H-M   'P 1'
#
loop_
_entity.id
_entity.type
_entity.pdbx_description
1 polymer ?
#
loop_
_entity_poly.entity_id
_entity_poly.type
_entity_poly.pdbx_seq_one_letter_code
_entity_poly.pdbx_strand_id
1 'polypeptide(L)'
;MSTIFSSPSLRDTASFKPPSYDAQDAERTVEFALAVAGERKKVVDALAARDAAVRRLADVCDSLREKIDIIERLKGDPYEKDTQLASREAELSLTQSQLASAHAELSERQAELGRAQDQLRELKETITGLKLDAAAQEETIRGLREELKDRQAPFENTTCLDAPFALRDLTTSSSTLVPPPFSRNSSAMSVSSVTTENHSVRPAIKQNSDDLDYAITRINHQPTPEAEYTILQRNKLLGDLPLPPGVPEDTLRPIVLPPSLTFHDLISSSPSLRGLLSNYKVLQQLTTSWCPDREEHGYMLIPAFKCTTNPRVTTAHRWTSVDVMARMNKPTECFYNRDGTWYYAGVYMPFRLDDLTIKEWEVLSNETIQSIIKETLSARKNISPQNVYEVSQLYAAGALKVACIGMQCVGFNRSVYDAVLQQADRTCAGADGNLSDAMNGMKLGR
;
A
#
# COMPACT_ATOMS: atom_id res chain seq x y z
N MET A 1 16.53 66.24 14.59
CA MET A 1 16.89 66.52 16.00
C MET A 1 18.26 65.87 16.21
N SER A 2 19.41 66.44 15.82
CA SER A 2 20.02 67.77 16.04
C SER A 2 20.26 68.10 17.51
N THR A 3 21.39 67.60 18.03
CA THR A 3 22.08 68.04 19.27
C THR A 3 23.52 67.49 19.15
N ILE A 4 24.51 68.24 18.64
CA ILE A 4 25.31 69.28 19.31
C ILE A 4 25.69 68.90 20.74
N PHE A 5 26.92 68.40 20.93
CA PHE A 5 27.67 68.59 22.17
C PHE A 5 29.13 68.90 21.87
N SER A 6 29.53 70.07 22.37
CA SER A 6 30.79 70.76 22.18
C SER A 6 31.98 70.01 22.79
N SER A 7 33.09 70.02 22.07
CA SER A 7 34.42 69.70 22.60
C SER A 7 34.95 70.90 23.42
N PRO A 8 35.46 70.71 24.65
CA PRO A 8 36.32 71.69 25.28
C PRO A 8 37.79 71.35 24.98
N SER A 9 38.44 72.25 24.25
CA SER A 9 39.88 72.41 24.24
C SER A 9 40.30 73.08 25.55
N LEU A 10 41.10 72.39 26.37
CA LEU A 10 41.84 73.01 27.47
C LEU A 10 43.26 72.45 27.49
N ARG A 11 44.17 73.25 26.93
CA ARG A 11 45.60 73.23 27.22
C ARG A 11 45.77 73.85 28.61
N ASP A 12 46.24 73.07 29.56
CA ASP A 12 46.95 73.56 30.74
C ASP A 12 48.01 72.53 31.13
N THR A 13 49.24 72.78 30.69
CA THR A 13 50.43 72.04 31.10
C THR A 13 50.89 72.55 32.46
N ALA A 14 50.21 72.12 33.51
CA ALA A 14 50.76 72.17 34.86
C ALA A 14 51.66 70.94 35.06
N SER A 15 52.95 71.19 35.29
CA SER A 15 53.94 70.18 35.70
C SER A 15 53.60 69.66 37.10
N PHE A 16 52.62 68.75 37.17
CA PHE A 16 52.28 68.04 38.38
C PHE A 16 53.26 66.88 38.50
N LYS A 17 54.27 67.03 39.36
CA LYS A 17 55.19 65.95 39.72
C LYS A 17 54.34 64.88 40.41
N PRO A 18 54.13 63.70 39.80
CA PRO A 18 53.24 62.71 40.37
C PRO A 18 53.80 62.27 41.73
N PRO A 19 52.95 62.11 42.75
CA PRO A 19 53.37 61.46 43.97
C PRO A 19 53.99 60.11 43.59
N SER A 20 55.14 59.81 44.18
CA SER A 20 55.86 58.54 44.05
C SER A 20 54.97 57.42 44.56
N TYR A 21 54.02 56.98 43.73
CA TYR A 21 53.20 55.81 43.97
C TYR A 21 54.10 54.60 43.90
N ASP A 22 54.16 53.87 45.01
CA ASP A 22 54.88 52.63 45.14
C ASP A 22 54.39 51.69 44.03
N ALA A 23 55.31 51.12 43.25
CA ALA A 23 54.96 50.33 42.05
C ALA A 23 54.01 49.16 42.37
N GLN A 24 54.03 48.69 43.63
CA GLN A 24 53.15 47.66 44.16
C GLN A 24 51.66 48.08 44.23
N ASP A 25 51.35 49.36 44.47
CA ASP A 25 49.97 49.85 44.54
C ASP A 25 49.35 50.00 43.13
N ALA A 26 50.17 50.35 42.14
CA ALA A 26 49.73 50.38 40.74
C ALA A 26 49.37 48.97 40.24
N GLU A 27 50.18 47.96 40.58
CA GLU A 27 49.93 46.57 40.21
C GLU A 27 48.64 46.03 40.84
N ARG A 28 48.43 46.25 42.14
CA ARG A 28 47.18 45.89 42.84
C ARG A 28 45.95 46.57 42.25
N THR A 29 46.09 47.83 41.84
CA THR A 29 44.99 48.58 41.21
C THR A 29 44.62 48.00 39.85
N VAL A 30 45.61 47.59 39.05
CA VAL A 30 45.38 46.93 37.76
C VAL A 30 44.76 45.54 37.95
N GLU A 31 45.24 44.76 38.91
CA GLU A 31 44.68 43.44 39.23
C GLU A 31 43.21 43.55 39.68
N PHE A 32 42.89 44.51 40.56
CA PHE A 32 41.52 44.78 40.97
C PHE A 32 40.63 45.23 39.80
N ALA A 33 41.13 46.10 38.91
CA ALA A 33 40.38 46.53 37.74
C ALA A 33 40.09 45.37 36.77
N LEU A 34 41.05 44.46 36.56
CA LEU A 34 40.87 43.25 35.76
C LEU A 34 39.86 42.30 36.40
N ALA A 35 39.90 42.13 37.73
CA ALA A 35 38.92 41.32 38.45
C ALA A 35 37.49 41.90 38.32
N VAL A 36 37.33 43.21 38.50
CA VAL A 36 36.04 43.90 38.32
C VAL A 36 35.53 43.78 36.87
N ALA A 37 36.42 43.91 35.88
CA ALA A 37 36.06 43.72 34.48
C ALA A 37 35.62 42.27 34.19
N GLY A 38 36.30 41.29 34.78
CA GLY A 38 35.95 39.87 34.72
C GLY A 38 34.56 39.59 35.30
N GLU A 39 34.25 40.14 36.48
CA GLU A 39 32.93 39.99 37.10
C GLU A 39 31.83 40.68 36.29
N ARG A 40 32.07 41.89 35.76
CA ARG A 40 31.12 42.58 34.87
C ARG A 40 30.80 41.74 33.64
N LYS A 41 31.80 41.11 33.03
CA LYS A 41 31.60 40.21 31.89
C LYS A 41 30.73 39.01 32.27
N LYS A 42 31.01 38.35 33.40
CA LYS A 42 30.19 37.24 33.90
C LYS A 42 28.73 37.63 34.11
N VAL A 43 28.47 38.83 34.65
CA VAL A 43 27.11 39.34 34.84
C VAL A 43 26.41 39.56 33.49
N VAL A 44 27.09 40.14 32.50
CA VAL A 44 26.53 40.31 31.14
C VAL A 44 26.21 38.98 30.50
N ASP A 45 27.13 38.01 30.57
CA ASP A 45 26.92 36.67 30.02
C ASP A 45 25.75 35.95 30.72
N ALA A 46 25.61 36.10 32.04
CA ALA A 46 24.49 35.55 32.80
C ALA A 46 23.14 36.19 32.42
N LEU A 47 23.10 37.50 32.20
CA LEU A 47 21.90 38.21 31.74
C LEU A 47 21.52 37.77 30.33
N ALA A 48 22.48 37.64 29.41
CA ALA A 48 22.24 37.15 28.06
C ALA A 48 21.70 35.70 28.06
N ALA A 49 22.24 34.83 28.91
CA ALA A 49 21.77 33.47 29.08
C ALA A 49 20.33 33.42 29.62
N ARG A 50 20.02 34.27 30.61
CA ARG A 50 18.66 34.42 31.15
C ARG A 50 17.68 34.86 30.07
N ASP A 51 18.02 35.90 29.30
CA ASP A 51 17.12 36.44 28.28
C ASP A 51 16.91 35.46 27.11
N ALA A 52 17.92 34.62 26.80
CA ALA A 52 17.76 33.51 25.87
C ALA A 52 16.81 32.41 26.41
N ALA A 53 16.88 32.10 27.70
CA ALA A 53 15.97 31.15 28.33
C ALA A 53 14.52 31.67 28.38
N VAL A 54 14.33 32.95 28.69
CA VAL A 54 13.01 33.60 28.69
C VAL A 54 12.38 33.58 27.30
N ARG A 55 13.15 33.85 26.24
CA ARG A 55 12.65 33.75 24.85
C ARG A 55 12.20 32.34 24.49
N ARG A 56 13.02 31.32 24.79
CA ARG A 56 12.63 29.92 24.56
C ARG A 56 11.35 29.54 25.31
N LEU A 57 11.18 30.02 26.54
CA LEU A 57 9.96 29.77 27.31
C LEU A 57 8.73 30.42 26.66
N ALA A 58 8.88 31.66 26.15
CA ALA A 58 7.81 32.33 25.42
C ALA A 58 7.42 31.55 24.15
N ASP A 59 8.39 31.10 23.36
CA ASP A 59 8.16 30.29 22.15
C ASP A 59 7.42 28.99 22.48
N VAL A 60 7.78 28.32 23.59
CA VAL A 60 7.10 27.11 24.07
C VAL A 60 5.67 27.42 24.51
N CYS A 61 5.43 28.53 25.22
CA CYS A 61 4.09 28.93 25.62
C CYS A 61 3.20 29.24 24.40
N ASP A 62 3.73 29.89 23.37
CA ASP A 62 2.99 30.17 22.14
C ASP A 62 2.65 28.88 21.39
N SER A 63 3.61 27.96 21.26
CA SER A 63 3.37 26.63 20.65
C SER A 63 2.36 25.79 21.45
N LEU A 64 2.37 25.89 22.79
CA LEU A 64 1.41 25.19 23.63
C LEU A 64 -0.01 25.72 23.41
N ARG A 65 -0.20 27.04 23.29
CA ARG A 65 -1.51 27.62 22.98
C ARG A 65 -2.02 27.15 21.62
N GLU A 66 -1.19 27.18 20.60
CA GLU A 66 -1.55 26.67 19.27
C GLU A 66 -1.99 25.19 19.32
N LYS A 67 -1.26 24.35 20.07
CA LYS A 67 -1.62 22.94 20.24
C LYS A 67 -2.93 22.76 21.01
N ILE A 68 -3.21 23.60 22.01
CA ILE A 68 -4.50 23.60 22.73
C ILE A 68 -5.64 23.93 21.76
N ASP A 69 -5.49 24.98 20.95
CA ASP A 69 -6.49 25.39 19.96
C ASP A 69 -6.77 24.27 18.93
N ILE A 70 -5.72 23.56 18.49
CA ILE A 70 -5.85 22.41 17.60
C ILE A 70 -6.62 21.27 18.30
N ILE A 71 -6.30 20.96 19.55
CA ILE A 71 -6.98 19.92 20.33
C ILE A 71 -8.46 20.27 20.51
N GLU A 72 -8.79 21.53 20.80
CA GLU A 72 -10.19 21.97 20.96
C GLU A 72 -10.96 21.83 19.64
N ARG A 73 -10.36 22.22 18.51
CA ARG A 73 -10.95 22.02 17.18
C ARG A 73 -11.20 20.54 16.89
N LEU A 74 -10.18 19.70 17.10
CA LEU A 74 -10.29 18.25 16.91
C LEU A 74 -11.30 17.59 17.85
N LYS A 75 -11.60 18.18 19.01
CA LYS A 75 -12.66 17.72 19.93
C LYS A 75 -14.06 18.21 19.56
N GLY A 76 -14.20 19.30 18.81
CA GLY A 76 -15.48 19.74 18.24
C GLY A 76 -15.95 18.87 17.08
N ASP A 77 -15.02 18.50 16.19
CA ASP A 77 -15.28 17.67 15.01
C ASP A 77 -15.96 16.29 15.27
N PRO A 78 -15.67 15.52 16.36
CA PRO A 78 -16.32 14.23 16.60
C PRO A 78 -17.82 14.35 16.85
N TYR A 79 -18.31 15.42 17.49
CA TYR A 79 -19.75 15.59 17.73
C TYR A 79 -20.52 15.83 16.41
N GLU A 80 -19.92 16.59 15.49
CA GLU A 80 -20.49 16.80 14.16
C GLU A 80 -20.45 15.52 13.32
N LYS A 81 -19.36 14.75 13.40
CA LYS A 81 -19.22 13.45 12.74
C LYS A 81 -20.21 12.43 13.28
N ASP A 82 -20.40 12.35 14.60
CA ASP A 82 -21.37 11.44 15.23
C ASP A 82 -22.81 11.79 14.81
N THR A 83 -23.12 13.08 14.69
CA THR A 83 -24.42 13.55 14.18
C THR A 83 -24.62 13.17 12.71
N GLN A 84 -23.58 13.32 11.88
CA GLN A 84 -23.62 12.91 10.47
C GLN A 84 -23.71 11.38 10.31
N LEU A 85 -23.04 10.61 11.17
CA LEU A 85 -23.12 9.15 11.20
C LEU A 85 -24.53 8.69 11.57
N ALA A 86 -25.13 9.25 12.62
CA ALA A 86 -26.52 8.96 13.01
C ALA A 86 -27.52 9.28 11.89
N SER A 87 -27.31 10.39 11.17
CA SER A 87 -28.13 10.74 10.00
C SER A 87 -27.98 9.71 8.86
N ARG A 88 -26.75 9.30 8.56
CA ARG A 88 -26.48 8.29 7.52
C ARG A 88 -27.00 6.90 7.90
N GLU A 89 -26.93 6.52 9.17
CA GLU A 89 -27.51 5.27 9.65
C GLU A 89 -29.03 5.24 9.50
N ALA A 90 -29.70 6.37 9.78
CA ALA A 90 -31.14 6.51 9.55
C ALA A 90 -31.50 6.40 8.05
N GLU A 91 -30.72 7.04 7.17
CA GLU A 91 -30.88 6.93 5.72
C GLU A 91 -30.66 5.48 5.24
N LEU A 92 -29.60 4.81 5.71
CA LEU A 92 -29.32 3.42 5.38
C LEU A 92 -30.46 2.50 5.81
N SER A 93 -30.97 2.66 7.03
CA SER A 93 -32.11 1.90 7.54
C SER A 93 -33.36 2.07 6.66
N LEU A 94 -33.63 3.30 6.21
CA LEU A 94 -34.73 3.59 5.30
C LEU A 94 -34.55 2.89 3.95
N THR A 95 -33.36 2.99 3.33
CA THR A 95 -33.07 2.34 2.05
C THR A 95 -33.14 0.82 2.15
N GLN A 96 -32.71 0.24 3.27
CA GLN A 96 -32.78 -1.19 3.52
C GLN A 96 -34.22 -1.69 3.62
N SER A 97 -35.11 -0.92 4.25
CA SER A 97 -36.55 -1.20 4.29
C SER A 97 -37.17 -1.14 2.89
N GLN A 98 -36.84 -0.12 2.08
CA GLN A 98 -37.30 0.01 0.69
C GLN A 98 -36.80 -1.13 -0.20
N LEU A 99 -35.57 -1.59 0.00
CA LEU A 99 -35.01 -2.71 -0.75
C LEU A 99 -35.69 -4.04 -0.37
N ALA A 100 -36.01 -4.22 0.92
CA ALA A 100 -36.78 -5.38 1.38
C ALA A 100 -38.19 -5.42 0.78
N SER A 101 -38.89 -4.28 0.71
CA SER A 101 -40.21 -4.22 0.08
C SER A 101 -40.14 -4.48 -1.43
N ALA A 102 -39.16 -3.90 -2.12
CA ALA A 102 -38.96 -4.15 -3.56
C ALA A 102 -38.62 -5.63 -3.85
N HIS A 103 -37.86 -6.28 -2.97
CA HIS A 103 -37.56 -7.71 -3.11
C HIS A 103 -38.81 -8.58 -2.93
N ALA A 104 -39.68 -8.24 -1.98
CA ALA A 104 -40.97 -8.92 -1.81
C ALA A 104 -41.85 -8.80 -3.06
N GLU A 105 -41.96 -7.59 -3.64
CA GLU A 105 -42.71 -7.35 -4.88
C GLU A 105 -42.12 -8.14 -6.07
N LEU A 106 -40.80 -8.17 -6.22
CA LEU A 106 -40.15 -8.96 -7.27
C LEU A 106 -40.42 -10.47 -7.10
N SER A 107 -40.39 -10.98 -5.87
CA SER A 107 -40.72 -12.37 -5.60
C SER A 107 -42.17 -12.71 -5.95
N GLU A 108 -43.10 -11.79 -5.70
CA GLU A 108 -44.51 -11.96 -6.10
C GLU A 108 -44.66 -11.98 -7.63
N ARG A 109 -44.00 -11.05 -8.33
CA ARG A 109 -43.98 -11.03 -9.80
C ARG A 109 -43.37 -12.27 -10.41
N GLN A 110 -42.32 -12.82 -9.79
CA GLN A 110 -41.70 -14.07 -10.22
C GLN A 110 -42.70 -15.24 -10.13
N ALA A 111 -43.49 -15.30 -9.05
CA ALA A 111 -44.53 -16.32 -8.86
C ALA A 111 -45.68 -16.16 -9.87
N GLU A 112 -46.09 -14.93 -10.18
CA GLU A 112 -47.07 -14.64 -11.24
C GLU A 112 -46.58 -15.11 -12.62
N LEU A 113 -45.31 -14.83 -12.94
CA LEU A 113 -44.71 -15.26 -14.20
C LEU A 113 -44.70 -16.79 -14.33
N GLY A 114 -44.37 -17.50 -13.25
CA GLY A 114 -44.44 -18.97 -13.20
C GLY A 114 -45.85 -19.50 -13.50
N ARG A 115 -46.87 -18.93 -12.86
CA ARG A 115 -48.28 -19.29 -13.12
C ARG A 115 -48.68 -19.04 -14.58
N ALA A 116 -48.27 -17.92 -15.16
CA ALA A 116 -48.56 -17.61 -16.57
C ALA A 116 -47.84 -18.57 -17.54
N GLN A 117 -46.60 -18.97 -17.23
CA GLN A 117 -45.87 -19.96 -18.02
C GLN A 117 -46.54 -21.34 -18.00
N ASP A 118 -47.06 -21.75 -16.84
CA ASP A 118 -47.81 -23.01 -16.71
C ASP A 118 -49.10 -22.99 -17.53
N GLN A 119 -49.85 -21.89 -17.50
CA GLN A 119 -51.04 -21.70 -18.33
C GLN A 119 -50.73 -21.74 -19.83
N LEU A 120 -49.62 -21.12 -20.26
CA LEU A 120 -49.18 -21.19 -21.66
C LEU A 120 -48.81 -22.61 -22.09
N ARG A 121 -48.20 -23.40 -21.19
CA ARG A 121 -47.88 -24.80 -21.45
C ARG A 121 -49.14 -25.63 -21.63
N GLU A 122 -50.11 -25.49 -20.74
CA GLU A 122 -51.41 -26.17 -20.82
C GLU A 122 -52.19 -25.81 -22.10
N LEU A 123 -52.25 -24.52 -22.45
CA LEU A 123 -52.87 -24.08 -23.70
C LEU A 123 -52.16 -24.64 -24.93
N LYS A 124 -50.84 -24.78 -24.90
CA LYS A 124 -50.09 -25.40 -25.99
C LYS A 124 -50.43 -26.89 -26.14
N GLU A 125 -50.55 -27.61 -25.04
CA GLU A 125 -50.93 -29.03 -25.02
C GLU A 125 -52.35 -29.23 -25.56
N THR A 126 -53.32 -28.41 -25.14
CA THR A 126 -54.69 -28.48 -25.66
C THR A 126 -54.76 -28.17 -27.16
N ILE A 127 -54.02 -27.18 -27.66
CA ILE A 127 -53.91 -26.89 -29.10
C ILE A 127 -53.33 -28.10 -29.85
N THR A 128 -52.31 -28.76 -29.30
CA THR A 128 -51.75 -29.97 -29.94
C THR A 128 -52.75 -31.12 -29.98
N GLY A 129 -53.54 -31.33 -28.92
CA GLY A 129 -54.61 -32.32 -28.89
C GLY A 129 -55.68 -32.04 -29.94
N LEU A 130 -56.19 -30.81 -29.99
CA LEU A 130 -57.20 -30.41 -30.96
C LEU A 130 -56.72 -30.55 -32.42
N LYS A 131 -55.43 -30.32 -32.69
CA LYS A 131 -54.84 -30.55 -34.01
C LYS A 131 -54.83 -32.02 -34.40
N LEU A 132 -54.56 -32.92 -33.46
CA LEU A 132 -54.62 -34.36 -33.72
C LEU A 132 -56.05 -34.83 -33.99
N ASP A 133 -57.01 -34.34 -33.21
CA ASP A 133 -58.43 -34.65 -33.39
C ASP A 133 -58.93 -34.14 -34.75
N ALA A 134 -58.55 -32.91 -35.14
CA ALA A 134 -58.88 -32.36 -36.45
C ALA A 134 -58.31 -33.20 -37.59
N ALA A 135 -57.05 -33.65 -37.49
CA ALA A 135 -56.44 -34.52 -38.49
C ALA A 135 -57.16 -35.88 -38.60
N ALA A 136 -57.60 -36.46 -37.47
CA ALA A 136 -58.39 -37.69 -37.46
C ALA A 136 -59.78 -37.51 -38.09
N GLN A 137 -60.41 -36.35 -37.87
CA GLN A 137 -61.66 -36.00 -38.52
C GLN A 137 -61.49 -35.82 -40.04
N GLU A 138 -60.44 -35.16 -40.49
CA GLU A 138 -60.12 -35.02 -41.92
C GLU A 138 -59.94 -36.38 -42.60
N GLU A 139 -59.26 -37.33 -41.93
CA GLU A 139 -59.10 -38.70 -42.41
C GLU A 139 -60.45 -39.42 -42.57
N THR A 140 -61.33 -39.26 -41.58
CA THR A 140 -62.68 -39.85 -41.60
C THR A 140 -63.51 -39.27 -42.74
N ILE A 141 -63.48 -37.94 -42.92
CA ILE A 141 -64.16 -37.25 -44.01
C ILE A 141 -63.62 -37.73 -45.37
N ARG A 142 -62.29 -37.93 -45.48
CA ARG A 142 -61.67 -38.45 -46.70
C ARG A 142 -62.16 -39.85 -47.03
N GLY A 143 -62.22 -40.75 -46.04
CA GLY A 143 -62.75 -42.10 -46.21
C GLY A 143 -64.22 -42.09 -46.68
N LEU A 144 -65.07 -41.28 -46.04
CA LEU A 144 -66.48 -41.13 -46.44
C LEU A 144 -66.65 -40.56 -47.85
N ARG A 145 -65.77 -39.64 -48.29
CA ARG A 145 -65.79 -39.10 -49.65
C ARG A 145 -65.45 -40.15 -50.70
N GLU A 146 -64.45 -40.99 -50.47
CA GLU A 146 -64.12 -42.08 -51.41
C GLU A 146 -65.25 -43.12 -51.46
N GLU A 147 -65.88 -43.45 -50.32
CA GLU A 147 -67.06 -44.33 -50.31
C GLU A 147 -68.26 -43.73 -51.09
N LEU A 148 -68.48 -42.42 -50.98
CA LEU A 148 -69.51 -41.71 -51.75
C LEU A 148 -69.22 -41.75 -53.26
N LYS A 149 -67.95 -41.61 -53.64
CA LYS A 149 -67.47 -41.64 -55.02
C LYS A 149 -67.61 -43.03 -55.65
N ASP A 150 -67.30 -44.08 -54.90
CA ASP A 150 -67.53 -45.47 -55.33
C ASP A 150 -69.02 -45.77 -55.53
N ARG A 151 -69.91 -45.13 -54.75
CA ARG A 151 -71.37 -45.22 -54.93
C ARG A 151 -71.92 -44.37 -56.09
N GLN A 152 -71.14 -43.43 -56.64
CA GLN A 152 -71.57 -42.51 -57.71
C GLN A 152 -71.16 -42.95 -59.14
N ALA A 153 -70.45 -44.07 -59.31
CA ALA A 153 -70.25 -44.67 -60.63
C ALA A 153 -71.37 -45.71 -60.88
N PRO A 154 -72.34 -45.47 -61.79
CA PRO A 154 -72.17 -44.88 -63.12
C PRO A 154 -73.24 -43.84 -63.50
N PHE A 155 -72.87 -42.59 -63.77
CA PHE A 155 -73.62 -41.74 -64.73
C PHE A 155 -72.69 -40.66 -65.34
N GLU A 156 -72.22 -41.00 -66.54
CA GLU A 156 -72.01 -40.20 -67.75
C GLU A 156 -71.15 -38.91 -67.77
N ASN A 157 -70.19 -38.95 -68.71
CA ASN A 157 -69.85 -37.95 -69.73
C ASN A 157 -70.53 -36.57 -69.64
N THR A 158 -69.73 -35.49 -69.73
CA THR A 158 -69.70 -34.52 -70.87
C THR A 158 -68.87 -33.27 -70.50
N THR A 159 -67.97 -32.90 -71.43
CA THR A 159 -67.30 -31.61 -71.77
C THR A 159 -67.91 -30.28 -71.23
N CYS A 160 -67.25 -29.10 -71.13
CA CYS A 160 -65.95 -28.57 -71.58
C CYS A 160 -65.66 -27.14 -71.02
N LEU A 161 -64.46 -26.65 -71.37
CA LEU A 161 -64.02 -25.25 -71.66
C LEU A 161 -63.52 -24.31 -70.53
N ASP A 162 -62.23 -24.01 -70.71
CA ASP A 162 -61.55 -22.71 -70.73
C ASP A 162 -61.16 -21.93 -69.45
N ALA A 163 -59.94 -21.39 -69.57
CA ALA A 163 -59.07 -20.78 -68.57
C ALA A 163 -59.00 -19.23 -68.81
N PRO A 164 -58.06 -18.41 -68.26
CA PRO A 164 -57.20 -18.54 -67.07
C PRO A 164 -56.90 -17.22 -66.26
N PHE A 165 -56.10 -17.37 -65.18
CA PHE A 165 -55.03 -16.50 -64.62
C PHE A 165 -55.28 -15.12 -63.95
N ALA A 166 -54.97 -15.06 -62.64
CA ALA A 166 -54.20 -14.07 -61.84
C ALA A 166 -54.49 -14.35 -60.34
N LEU A 167 -53.63 -14.25 -59.32
CA LEU A 167 -52.43 -13.46 -59.04
C LEU A 167 -51.83 -13.93 -57.67
N ARG A 168 -50.49 -13.88 -57.52
CA ARG A 168 -49.64 -13.73 -56.30
C ARG A 168 -49.86 -14.65 -55.08
N ASP A 169 -48.94 -15.52 -54.66
CA ASP A 169 -47.50 -15.43 -54.33
C ASP A 169 -47.21 -14.81 -52.95
N LEU A 170 -46.70 -15.64 -52.03
CA LEU A 170 -45.76 -15.30 -50.95
C LEU A 170 -45.24 -16.61 -50.30
N THR A 171 -44.02 -16.95 -50.67
CA THR A 171 -43.24 -18.10 -50.22
C THR A 171 -42.57 -17.84 -48.87
N THR A 172 -42.76 -18.73 -47.89
CA THR A 172 -41.94 -18.81 -46.67
C THR A 172 -41.03 -20.03 -46.78
N SER A 173 -39.77 -19.81 -47.12
CA SER A 173 -38.70 -20.80 -47.15
C SER A 173 -38.16 -21.09 -45.75
N SER A 174 -38.11 -22.36 -45.37
CA SER A 174 -37.44 -22.84 -44.16
C SER A 174 -36.71 -24.16 -44.45
N SER A 175 -35.64 -24.43 -43.69
CA SER A 175 -34.67 -25.55 -43.76
C SER A 175 -33.38 -25.17 -44.51
N THR A 176 -32.16 -25.40 -44.01
CA THR A 176 -31.69 -26.67 -43.43
C THR A 176 -30.40 -26.45 -42.63
N LEU A 177 -30.31 -27.09 -41.45
CA LEU A 177 -29.12 -27.26 -40.62
C LEU A 177 -28.31 -28.47 -41.10
N VAL A 178 -27.00 -28.32 -41.37
CA VAL A 178 -25.97 -29.39 -41.31
C VAL A 178 -24.60 -28.74 -41.01
N PRO A 179 -23.78 -29.27 -40.08
CA PRO A 179 -22.40 -28.81 -39.84
C PRO A 179 -21.35 -29.69 -40.56
N PRO A 180 -20.14 -29.16 -40.82
CA PRO A 180 -18.97 -30.01 -41.00
C PRO A 180 -17.75 -29.59 -40.14
N PRO A 181 -16.71 -30.44 -40.08
CA PRO A 181 -15.89 -30.61 -38.89
C PRO A 181 -14.40 -30.22 -39.06
N PHE A 182 -13.67 -30.31 -37.93
CA PHE A 182 -12.22 -30.46 -37.74
C PHE A 182 -11.24 -29.68 -38.63
N SER A 183 -10.43 -28.82 -37.98
CA SER A 183 -9.02 -28.69 -38.37
C SER A 183 -8.11 -28.43 -37.18
N ARG A 184 -7.06 -29.23 -37.11
CA ARG A 184 -5.94 -29.21 -36.16
C ARG A 184 -5.04 -28.00 -36.45
N ASN A 185 -4.38 -27.47 -35.43
CA ASN A 185 -2.92 -27.33 -35.48
C ASN A 185 -2.31 -27.10 -34.09
N SER A 186 -1.33 -27.94 -33.80
CA SER A 186 -0.41 -27.89 -32.67
C SER A 186 0.84 -27.10 -33.07
N SER A 187 1.43 -26.37 -32.12
CA SER A 187 2.87 -26.01 -32.06
C SER A 187 3.13 -25.57 -30.61
N ALA A 188 3.58 -26.47 -29.74
CA ALA A 188 4.97 -26.90 -29.53
C ALA A 188 5.82 -25.84 -28.81
N MET A 189 6.29 -26.26 -27.64
CA MET A 189 7.09 -25.54 -26.67
C MET A 189 8.47 -25.15 -27.21
N SER A 190 9.06 -24.10 -26.64
CA SER A 190 10.50 -23.97 -26.58
C SER A 190 10.92 -23.58 -25.17
N VAL A 191 11.54 -24.57 -24.53
CA VAL A 191 12.25 -24.49 -23.26
C VAL A 191 13.69 -24.12 -23.61
N SER A 192 14.27 -23.16 -22.91
CA SER A 192 15.71 -22.94 -22.94
C SER A 192 16.21 -22.76 -21.51
N SER A 193 16.77 -23.84 -21.01
CA SER A 193 17.55 -23.93 -19.79
C SER A 193 18.91 -23.27 -20.00
N VAL A 194 19.25 -22.29 -19.16
CA VAL A 194 20.63 -21.85 -18.94
C VAL A 194 20.89 -21.86 -17.44
N THR A 195 21.71 -22.81 -17.02
CA THR A 195 22.38 -22.85 -15.72
C THR A 195 23.56 -21.89 -15.75
N THR A 196 23.59 -20.94 -14.82
CA THR A 196 24.82 -20.24 -14.44
C THR A 196 24.89 -20.17 -12.92
N GLU A 197 25.73 -21.02 -12.36
CA GLU A 197 26.44 -20.77 -11.11
C GLU A 197 27.27 -19.48 -11.27
N ASN A 198 27.22 -18.56 -10.30
CA ASN A 198 28.40 -18.22 -9.48
C ASN A 198 28.30 -16.92 -8.67
N HIS A 199 28.84 -17.07 -7.45
CA HIS A 199 29.57 -16.12 -6.60
C HIS A 199 28.90 -14.84 -6.11
N SER A 200 28.44 -14.98 -4.85
CA SER A 200 28.34 -13.93 -3.84
C SER A 200 29.63 -13.11 -3.73
N VAL A 201 29.56 -11.83 -4.08
CA VAL A 201 30.54 -10.81 -3.70
C VAL A 201 29.77 -9.60 -3.18
N ARG A 202 29.90 -9.36 -1.87
CA ARG A 202 29.49 -8.11 -1.21
C ARG A 202 30.37 -6.95 -1.69
N PRO A 203 29.80 -5.74 -1.73
CA PRO A 203 30.50 -4.62 -1.11
C PRO A 203 29.62 -3.99 -0.02
N ALA A 204 30.20 -3.86 1.16
CA ALA A 204 29.69 -3.00 2.21
C ALA A 204 29.88 -1.54 1.76
N ILE A 205 28.81 -0.94 1.23
CA ILE A 205 28.73 0.51 1.02
C ILE A 205 27.93 1.06 2.17
N LYS A 206 28.61 1.82 3.05
CA LYS A 206 27.94 2.72 4.00
C LYS A 206 27.13 3.73 3.17
N GLN A 207 25.82 3.56 3.15
CA GLN A 207 24.91 4.56 2.59
C GLN A 207 24.85 5.73 3.57
N ASN A 208 25.53 6.83 3.26
CA ASN A 208 25.16 8.12 3.81
C ASN A 208 23.83 8.52 3.18
N SER A 209 22.86 8.81 4.03
CA SER A 209 21.46 9.12 3.72
C SER A 209 21.23 10.62 3.43
N ASP A 210 22.22 11.32 2.88
CA ASP A 210 22.09 12.77 2.66
C ASP A 210 21.22 13.05 1.42
N ASP A 211 20.00 13.50 1.73
CA ASP A 211 19.06 14.33 0.98
C ASP A 211 19.34 14.56 -0.51
N LEU A 212 18.66 13.77 -1.34
CA LEU A 212 18.24 14.18 -2.67
C LEU A 212 16.72 14.36 -2.63
N ASP A 213 16.28 15.43 -1.98
CA ASP A 213 14.89 15.88 -1.89
C ASP A 213 14.45 16.44 -3.26
N TYR A 214 14.31 15.55 -4.24
CA TYR A 214 13.62 15.87 -5.49
C TYR A 214 12.14 15.93 -5.18
N ALA A 215 11.65 17.13 -4.89
CA ALA A 215 10.22 17.43 -4.83
C ALA A 215 9.61 17.20 -6.21
N ILE A 216 9.22 15.94 -6.49
CA ILE A 216 8.35 15.60 -7.61
C ILE A 216 7.08 16.40 -7.35
N THR A 217 6.90 17.49 -8.11
CA THR A 217 5.79 18.43 -7.91
C THR A 217 4.51 17.76 -8.36
N ARG A 218 3.95 16.90 -7.50
CA ARG A 218 2.59 16.38 -7.65
C ARG A 218 1.62 17.40 -7.06
N ILE A 219 0.56 17.65 -7.81
CA ILE A 219 -0.64 18.26 -7.27
C ILE A 219 -1.15 17.26 -6.22
N ASN A 220 -1.31 17.70 -4.97
CA ASN A 220 -1.92 16.89 -3.90
C ASN A 220 -3.36 16.55 -4.33
N HIS A 221 -3.51 15.49 -5.11
CA HIS A 221 -4.80 14.96 -5.48
C HIS A 221 -5.36 14.20 -4.29
N GLN A 222 -6.50 14.66 -3.80
CA GLN A 222 -7.30 13.91 -2.85
C GLN A 222 -7.56 12.51 -3.40
N PRO A 223 -7.54 11.45 -2.57
CA PRO A 223 -7.70 10.10 -3.06
C PRO A 223 -8.96 9.97 -3.89
N THR A 224 -8.83 9.36 -5.07
CA THR A 224 -10.01 9.08 -5.89
C THR A 224 -10.84 8.01 -5.20
N PRO A 225 -12.18 8.08 -5.25
CA PRO A 225 -13.05 7.07 -4.61
C PRO A 225 -12.76 5.64 -5.05
N GLU A 226 -12.22 5.46 -6.26
CA GLU A 226 -11.83 4.16 -6.80
C GLU A 226 -10.59 3.57 -6.13
N ALA A 227 -9.55 4.40 -5.88
CA ALA A 227 -8.35 3.94 -5.19
C ALA A 227 -8.68 3.52 -3.74
N GLU A 228 -9.50 4.32 -3.04
CA GLU A 228 -9.98 3.99 -1.70
C GLU A 228 -10.79 2.68 -1.70
N TYR A 229 -11.67 2.50 -2.69
CA TYR A 229 -12.46 1.29 -2.83
C TYR A 229 -11.59 0.03 -3.02
N THR A 230 -10.58 0.07 -3.89
CA THR A 230 -9.67 -1.06 -4.09
C THR A 230 -8.87 -1.39 -2.83
N ILE A 231 -8.38 -0.37 -2.11
CA ILE A 231 -7.68 -0.55 -0.83
C ILE A 231 -8.62 -1.21 0.20
N LEU A 232 -9.86 -0.73 0.30
CA LEU A 232 -10.87 -1.28 1.21
C LEU A 232 -11.19 -2.74 0.87
N GLN A 233 -11.32 -3.09 -0.41
CA GLN A 233 -11.53 -4.48 -0.84
C GLN A 233 -10.36 -5.38 -0.44
N ARG A 234 -9.11 -4.94 -0.61
CA ARG A 234 -7.93 -5.72 -0.17
C ARG A 234 -7.91 -5.90 1.34
N ASN A 235 -8.19 -4.84 2.10
CA ASN A 235 -8.25 -4.92 3.57
C ASN A 235 -9.35 -5.88 4.03
N LYS A 236 -10.53 -5.82 3.42
CA LYS A 236 -11.62 -6.76 3.70
C LYS A 236 -11.19 -8.21 3.47
N LEU A 237 -10.60 -8.50 2.30
CA LEU A 237 -10.09 -9.84 1.99
C LEU A 237 -9.05 -10.32 3.01
N LEU A 238 -8.16 -9.43 3.46
CA LEU A 238 -7.17 -9.74 4.49
C LEU A 238 -7.79 -9.97 5.87
N GLY A 239 -8.82 -9.19 6.24
CA GLY A 239 -9.54 -9.36 7.51
C GLY A 239 -10.29 -10.69 7.60
N ASP A 240 -10.78 -11.20 6.46
CA ASP A 240 -11.48 -12.48 6.36
C ASP A 240 -10.55 -13.72 6.46
N LEU A 241 -9.22 -13.53 6.47
CA LEU A 241 -8.28 -14.64 6.58
C LEU A 241 -8.27 -15.24 8.00
N PRO A 242 -8.11 -16.58 8.12
CA PRO A 242 -8.05 -17.24 9.41
C PRO A 242 -6.73 -16.96 10.12
N LEU A 243 -6.81 -16.72 11.44
CA LEU A 243 -5.62 -16.70 12.29
C LEU A 243 -5.23 -18.10 12.73
N PRO A 244 -3.92 -18.39 12.79
CA PRO A 244 -3.43 -19.62 13.37
C PRO A 244 -3.61 -19.60 14.90
N PRO A 245 -3.83 -20.76 15.53
CA PRO A 245 -3.87 -20.85 16.98
C PRO A 245 -2.50 -20.49 17.58
N GLY A 246 -2.49 -19.73 18.67
CA GLY A 246 -1.27 -19.40 19.40
C GLY A 246 -0.53 -18.14 18.94
N VAL A 247 -1.14 -17.32 18.08
CA VAL A 247 -0.72 -15.91 17.97
C VAL A 247 -0.98 -15.24 19.33
N PRO A 248 0.02 -14.58 19.94
CA PRO A 248 -0.20 -13.86 21.19
C PRO A 248 -1.28 -12.80 21.01
N GLU A 249 -2.27 -12.75 21.90
CA GLU A 249 -3.18 -11.58 22.01
C GLU A 249 -2.43 -10.36 22.59
N ASP A 250 -1.30 -10.60 23.25
CA ASP A 250 -0.49 -9.58 23.92
C ASP A 250 0.29 -8.69 22.95
N THR A 251 0.53 -7.45 23.37
CA THR A 251 1.43 -6.52 22.68
C THR A 251 2.84 -7.12 22.57
N LEU A 252 3.33 -7.28 21.34
CA LEU A 252 4.67 -7.80 21.05
C LEU A 252 5.74 -6.95 21.75
N ARG A 253 6.69 -7.60 22.44
CA ARG A 253 7.82 -6.90 23.07
C ARG A 253 8.74 -6.38 21.96
N PRO A 254 9.12 -5.09 21.98
CA PRO A 254 10.06 -4.55 21.01
C PRO A 254 11.44 -5.18 21.18
N ILE A 255 12.09 -5.46 20.05
CA ILE A 255 13.50 -5.86 19.97
C ILE A 255 14.33 -4.57 20.02
N VAL A 256 14.80 -4.21 21.21
CA VAL A 256 15.61 -3.02 21.43
C VAL A 256 17.05 -3.29 21.01
N LEU A 257 17.59 -2.49 20.08
CA LEU A 257 18.97 -2.58 19.62
C LEU A 257 19.74 -1.32 20.01
N PRO A 258 21.03 -1.43 20.38
CA PRO A 258 21.89 -0.26 20.53
C PRO A 258 21.99 0.52 19.20
N PRO A 259 22.13 1.86 19.22
CA PRO A 259 22.21 2.67 17.99
C PRO A 259 23.37 2.29 17.06
N SER A 260 24.43 1.67 17.59
CA SER A 260 25.60 1.21 16.85
C SER A 260 25.39 -0.14 16.13
N LEU A 261 24.30 -0.85 16.41
CA LEU A 261 24.06 -2.22 15.96
C LEU A 261 22.85 -2.29 15.05
N THR A 262 23.03 -2.84 13.85
CA THR A 262 21.91 -3.14 12.96
C THR A 262 21.25 -4.48 13.32
N PHE A 263 20.00 -4.68 12.92
CA PHE A 263 19.32 -5.97 13.09
C PHE A 263 20.05 -7.12 12.36
N HIS A 264 20.67 -6.82 11.21
CA HIS A 264 21.49 -7.79 10.50
C HIS A 264 22.75 -8.18 11.30
N ASP A 265 23.36 -7.23 12.02
CA ASP A 265 24.52 -7.50 12.89
C ASP A 265 24.12 -8.37 14.08
N LEU A 266 22.95 -8.13 14.68
CA LEU A 266 22.39 -8.98 15.73
C LEU A 266 22.29 -10.44 15.26
N ILE A 267 21.63 -10.70 14.12
CA ILE A 267 21.47 -12.06 13.58
C ILE A 267 22.83 -12.66 13.21
N SER A 268 23.73 -11.86 12.64
CA SER A 268 25.05 -12.33 12.22
C SER A 268 25.94 -12.69 13.41
N SER A 269 25.79 -12.01 14.55
CA SER A 269 26.59 -12.24 15.76
C SER A 269 26.28 -13.57 16.46
N SER A 270 25.10 -14.14 16.22
CA SER A 270 24.62 -15.36 16.88
C SER A 270 24.55 -16.55 15.91
N PRO A 271 25.47 -17.53 16.02
CA PRO A 271 25.44 -18.72 15.17
C PRO A 271 24.13 -19.52 15.27
N SER A 272 23.50 -19.55 16.45
CA SER A 272 22.22 -20.26 16.64
C SER A 272 21.08 -19.57 15.90
N LEU A 273 20.99 -18.23 15.96
CA LEU A 273 19.98 -17.49 15.21
C LEU A 273 20.19 -17.57 13.71
N ARG A 274 21.43 -17.59 13.23
CA ARG A 274 21.73 -17.67 11.80
C ARG A 274 21.16 -18.92 11.13
N GLY A 275 21.17 -20.06 11.83
CA GLY A 275 20.55 -21.29 11.34
C GLY A 275 19.03 -21.20 11.28
N LEU A 276 18.41 -20.68 12.35
CA LEU A 276 16.96 -20.53 12.46
C LEU A 276 16.39 -19.49 11.47
N LEU A 277 17.14 -18.42 11.22
CA LEU A 277 16.76 -17.28 10.38
C LEU A 277 17.47 -17.32 9.02
N SER A 278 17.69 -18.51 8.45
CA SER A 278 18.37 -18.62 7.14
C SER A 278 17.60 -17.96 5.99
N ASN A 279 16.26 -17.84 6.10
CA ASN A 279 15.38 -17.29 5.08
C ASN A 279 14.44 -16.20 5.60
N TYR A 280 14.80 -15.48 6.66
CA TYR A 280 13.94 -14.42 7.18
C TYR A 280 13.72 -13.27 6.21
N LYS A 281 12.60 -12.56 6.37
CA LYS A 281 12.25 -11.37 5.61
C LYS A 281 12.10 -10.18 6.55
N VAL A 282 12.67 -9.05 6.13
CA VAL A 282 12.36 -7.74 6.72
C VAL A 282 11.28 -7.08 5.88
N LEU A 283 10.17 -6.73 6.54
CA LEU A 283 9.06 -5.96 6.00
C LEU A 283 9.40 -4.48 6.17
N GLN A 284 9.34 -3.72 5.07
CA GLN A 284 9.66 -2.30 5.08
C GLN A 284 8.41 -1.49 5.40
N GLN A 285 8.47 -0.63 6.41
CA GLN A 285 7.34 0.20 6.86
C GLN A 285 6.68 0.97 5.71
N LEU A 286 7.47 1.58 4.82
CA LEU A 286 6.95 2.41 3.73
C LEU A 286 6.22 1.63 2.65
N THR A 287 6.47 0.33 2.49
CA THR A 287 5.88 -0.48 1.42
C THR A 287 5.04 -1.63 1.96
N THR A 288 4.78 -1.68 3.26
CA THR A 288 3.95 -2.69 3.91
C THR A 288 2.79 -2.01 4.59
N SER A 289 1.57 -2.43 4.26
CA SER A 289 0.34 -1.98 4.90
C SER A 289 -0.28 -3.14 5.65
N TRP A 290 -0.64 -2.91 6.91
CA TRP A 290 -1.37 -3.87 7.73
C TRP A 290 -2.88 -3.63 7.57
N CYS A 291 -3.67 -4.69 7.74
CA CYS A 291 -5.12 -4.58 7.75
C CYS A 291 -5.56 -3.84 9.03
N PRO A 292 -6.40 -2.80 8.94
CA PRO A 292 -6.78 -2.01 10.11
C PRO A 292 -7.67 -2.78 11.09
N ASP A 293 -8.45 -3.74 10.60
CA ASP A 293 -9.33 -4.56 11.45
C ASP A 293 -8.53 -5.62 12.22
N ARG A 294 -7.39 -6.05 11.65
CA ARG A 294 -6.55 -7.16 12.12
C ARG A 294 -5.09 -6.95 11.72
N GLU A 295 -4.28 -6.40 12.63
CA GLU A 295 -2.87 -6.05 12.35
C GLU A 295 -1.94 -7.27 12.11
N GLU A 296 -2.44 -8.51 12.19
CA GLU A 296 -1.68 -9.73 11.91
C GLU A 296 -1.63 -10.08 10.41
N HIS A 297 -2.45 -9.44 9.58
CA HIS A 297 -2.48 -9.63 8.14
C HIS A 297 -2.20 -8.32 7.42
N GLY A 298 -1.60 -8.40 6.25
CA GLY A 298 -1.25 -7.20 5.51
C GLY A 298 -0.95 -7.48 4.05
N TYR A 299 -0.42 -6.48 3.37
CA TYR A 299 0.15 -6.64 2.05
C TYR A 299 1.42 -5.83 1.93
N MET A 300 2.30 -6.25 1.02
CA MET A 300 3.51 -5.51 0.66
C MET A 300 3.51 -5.16 -0.83
N LEU A 301 4.01 -3.97 -1.12
CA LEU A 301 4.20 -3.45 -2.48
C LEU A 301 5.63 -3.75 -2.93
N ILE A 302 5.78 -4.41 -4.08
CA ILE A 302 7.08 -4.81 -4.62
C ILE A 302 7.17 -4.41 -6.10
N PRO A 303 8.28 -3.82 -6.56
CA PRO A 303 8.53 -3.64 -7.99
C PRO A 303 8.45 -4.96 -8.77
N ALA A 304 7.58 -5.02 -9.78
CA ALA A 304 7.51 -6.19 -10.67
C ALA A 304 8.72 -6.29 -11.63
N PHE A 305 9.55 -5.25 -11.68
CA PHE A 305 10.71 -5.15 -12.55
C PHE A 305 11.91 -4.57 -11.80
N LYS A 306 13.11 -4.97 -12.20
CA LYS A 306 14.38 -4.34 -11.80
C LYS A 306 15.03 -3.72 -13.01
N CYS A 307 15.56 -2.51 -12.83
CA CYS A 307 16.41 -1.87 -13.80
C CYS A 307 17.87 -2.20 -13.50
N THR A 308 18.59 -2.71 -14.49
CA THR A 308 20.03 -2.96 -14.44
C THR A 308 20.72 -2.15 -15.54
N THR A 309 21.98 -1.81 -15.33
CA THR A 309 22.80 -1.19 -16.39
C THR A 309 23.31 -2.27 -17.33
N ASN A 310 23.13 -2.08 -18.64
CA ASN A 310 23.69 -3.01 -19.61
C ASN A 310 25.23 -2.99 -19.51
N PRO A 311 25.89 -4.14 -19.29
CA PRO A 311 27.34 -4.18 -19.13
C PRO A 311 28.11 -3.74 -20.39
N ARG A 312 27.48 -3.80 -21.56
CA ARG A 312 28.09 -3.40 -22.84
C ARG A 312 27.86 -1.92 -23.18
N VAL A 313 26.80 -1.32 -22.63
CA VAL A 313 26.40 0.06 -22.94
C VAL A 313 25.91 0.70 -21.65
N THR A 314 26.73 1.53 -21.01
CA THR A 314 26.45 2.13 -19.70
C THR A 314 25.21 3.02 -19.67
N THR A 315 24.80 3.55 -20.83
CA THR A 315 23.61 4.39 -20.99
C THR A 315 22.33 3.58 -21.23
N ALA A 316 22.40 2.29 -21.56
CA ALA A 316 21.22 1.48 -21.87
C ALA A 316 20.63 0.83 -20.62
N HIS A 317 19.30 0.95 -20.49
CA HIS A 317 18.53 0.29 -19.44
C HIS A 317 18.23 -1.15 -19.84
N ARG A 318 18.42 -2.08 -18.91
CA ARG A 318 17.94 -3.46 -19.03
C ARG A 318 16.92 -3.73 -17.94
N TRP A 319 15.71 -4.03 -18.36
CA TRP A 319 14.60 -4.39 -17.48
C TRP A 319 14.51 -5.90 -17.36
N THR A 320 14.41 -6.38 -16.12
CA THR A 320 14.21 -7.80 -15.81
C THR A 320 12.98 -7.93 -14.94
N SER A 321 12.03 -8.76 -15.34
CA SER A 321 10.87 -9.09 -14.49
C SER A 321 11.35 -9.81 -13.23
N VAL A 322 10.74 -9.48 -12.10
CA VAL A 322 11.05 -10.07 -10.80
C VAL A 322 10.00 -11.11 -10.49
N ASP A 323 10.43 -12.32 -10.14
CA ASP A 323 9.56 -13.26 -9.45
C ASP A 323 9.40 -12.80 -8.00
N VAL A 324 8.33 -12.05 -7.78
CA VAL A 324 7.98 -11.44 -6.48
C VAL A 324 7.62 -12.49 -5.42
N MET A 325 7.26 -13.71 -5.82
CA MET A 325 6.86 -14.80 -4.93
C MET A 325 8.00 -15.77 -4.62
N ALA A 326 8.99 -15.90 -5.52
CA ALA A 326 10.10 -16.85 -5.36
C ALA A 326 10.80 -16.76 -3.99
N ARG A 327 10.95 -15.54 -3.45
CA ARG A 327 11.67 -15.31 -2.17
C ARG A 327 10.88 -15.72 -0.93
N MET A 328 9.58 -15.96 -1.05
CA MET A 328 8.69 -16.30 0.05
C MET A 328 7.77 -17.47 -0.32
N ASN A 329 8.21 -18.37 -1.20
CA ASN A 329 7.43 -19.52 -1.64
C ASN A 329 7.18 -20.59 -0.53
N LYS A 330 7.62 -20.32 0.69
CA LYS A 330 7.44 -21.11 1.91
C LYS A 330 7.10 -20.19 3.07
N PRO A 331 6.48 -20.71 4.15
CA PRO A 331 6.29 -19.96 5.39
C PRO A 331 7.61 -19.33 5.83
N THR A 332 7.61 -18.01 5.98
CA THR A 332 8.81 -17.20 6.15
C THR A 332 8.73 -16.38 7.44
N GLU A 333 9.78 -16.46 8.26
CA GLU A 333 9.94 -15.64 9.46
C GLU A 333 10.05 -14.16 9.07
N CYS A 334 9.14 -13.33 9.55
CA CYS A 334 9.07 -11.92 9.20
C CYS A 334 9.36 -11.02 10.39
N PHE A 335 10.08 -9.93 10.12
CA PHE A 335 10.37 -8.86 11.07
C PHE A 335 9.97 -7.55 10.44
N TYR A 336 9.50 -6.59 11.23
CA TYR A 336 9.25 -5.24 10.76
C TYR A 336 9.93 -4.23 11.66
N ASN A 337 10.28 -3.08 11.09
CA ASN A 337 10.75 -1.93 11.84
C ASN A 337 9.65 -0.87 11.77
N ARG A 338 9.21 -0.39 12.93
CA ARG A 338 8.26 0.72 13.05
C ARG A 338 8.91 1.80 13.87
N ASP A 339 9.16 2.95 13.24
CA ASP A 339 9.69 4.15 13.89
C ASP A 339 11.02 3.88 14.63
N GLY A 340 11.91 3.10 13.99
CA GLY A 340 13.21 2.71 14.55
C GLY A 340 13.17 1.50 15.47
N THR A 341 11.99 1.03 15.86
CA THR A 341 11.81 -0.10 16.77
C THR A 341 11.55 -1.39 16.01
N TRP A 342 12.28 -2.46 16.33
CA TRP A 342 12.15 -3.75 15.66
C TRP A 342 11.14 -4.66 16.35
N TYR A 343 10.38 -5.41 15.57
CA TYR A 343 9.41 -6.38 16.05
C TYR A 343 9.50 -7.66 15.22
N TYR A 344 9.25 -8.79 15.88
CA TYR A 344 9.04 -10.07 15.20
C TYR A 344 7.56 -10.19 14.85
N ALA A 345 7.25 -10.23 13.55
CA ALA A 345 5.87 -10.21 13.05
C ALA A 345 5.18 -11.58 13.15
N GLY A 346 5.97 -12.67 13.13
CA GLY A 346 5.48 -14.04 12.99
C GLY A 346 5.96 -14.73 11.72
N VAL A 347 5.31 -15.84 11.37
CA VAL A 347 5.57 -16.65 10.17
C VAL A 347 4.50 -16.35 9.15
N TYR A 348 4.89 -15.91 7.95
CA TYR A 348 3.95 -15.50 6.91
C TYR A 348 4.03 -16.37 5.67
N MET A 349 2.87 -16.60 5.05
CA MET A 349 2.71 -17.17 3.73
C MET A 349 2.22 -16.07 2.78
N PRO A 350 2.93 -15.80 1.68
CA PRO A 350 2.48 -14.81 0.72
C PRO A 350 1.42 -15.38 -0.21
N PHE A 351 0.58 -14.51 -0.75
CA PHE A 351 -0.30 -14.83 -1.87
C PHE A 351 -0.46 -13.61 -2.78
N ARG A 352 -0.92 -13.83 -4.01
CA ARG A 352 -1.01 -12.77 -5.00
C ARG A 352 -2.31 -11.99 -4.84
N LEU A 353 -2.20 -10.67 -4.73
CA LEU A 353 -3.30 -9.72 -4.90
C LEU A 353 -3.17 -9.04 -6.26
N ASP A 354 -4.24 -8.36 -6.67
CA ASP A 354 -4.22 -7.54 -7.88
C ASP A 354 -3.15 -6.45 -7.77
N ASP A 355 -2.41 -6.27 -8.87
CA ASP A 355 -1.38 -5.25 -8.98
C ASP A 355 -1.92 -3.86 -8.65
N LEU A 356 -1.03 -3.01 -8.15
CA LEU A 356 -1.38 -1.63 -7.86
C LEU A 356 -1.81 -0.93 -9.16
N THR A 357 -2.97 -0.30 -9.12
CA THR A 357 -3.49 0.47 -10.24
C THR A 357 -2.79 1.83 -10.35
N ILE A 358 -2.93 2.52 -11.49
CA ILE A 358 -2.37 3.87 -11.68
C ILE A 358 -3.00 4.85 -10.69
N LYS A 359 -4.30 4.73 -10.43
CA LYS A 359 -5.03 5.58 -9.47
C LYS A 359 -4.52 5.40 -8.04
N GLU A 360 -4.22 4.17 -7.66
CA GLU A 360 -3.61 3.88 -6.36
C GLU A 360 -2.16 4.39 -6.28
N TRP A 361 -1.39 4.31 -7.36
CA TRP A 361 -0.05 4.88 -7.45
C TRP A 361 -0.02 6.40 -7.29
N GLU A 362 -1.05 7.10 -7.78
CA GLU A 362 -1.17 8.56 -7.66
C GLU A 362 -1.32 9.02 -6.21
N VAL A 363 -1.96 8.20 -5.37
CA VAL A 363 -2.28 8.53 -3.97
C VAL A 363 -1.26 7.99 -2.96
N LEU A 364 -0.25 7.23 -3.41
CA LEU A 364 0.85 6.80 -2.55
C LEU A 364 1.64 8.00 -2.02
N SER A 365 2.17 7.88 -0.80
CA SER A 365 3.08 8.89 -0.25
C SER A 365 4.37 8.98 -1.09
N ASN A 366 4.98 10.17 -1.10
CA ASN A 366 6.25 10.39 -1.79
C ASN A 366 7.33 9.43 -1.27
N GLU A 367 7.36 9.16 0.04
CA GLU A 367 8.31 8.25 0.67
C GLU A 367 8.16 6.81 0.15
N THR A 368 6.92 6.31 0.07
CA THR A 368 6.63 4.99 -0.50
C THR A 368 7.05 4.90 -1.96
N ILE A 369 6.73 5.91 -2.76
CA ILE A 369 7.13 5.99 -4.18
C ILE A 369 8.65 5.96 -4.31
N GLN A 370 9.37 6.77 -3.54
CA GLN A 370 10.83 6.79 -3.55
C GLN A 370 11.42 5.46 -3.11
N SER A 371 10.82 4.78 -2.12
CA SER A 371 11.25 3.44 -1.71
C SER A 371 11.11 2.42 -2.86
N ILE A 372 9.97 2.41 -3.56
CA ILE A 372 9.72 1.53 -4.71
C ILE A 372 10.68 1.83 -5.86
N ILE A 373 10.94 3.11 -6.17
CA ILE A 373 11.89 3.51 -7.22
C ILE A 373 13.33 3.11 -6.84
N LYS A 374 13.74 3.37 -5.60
CA LYS A 374 15.06 2.97 -5.08
C LYS A 374 15.23 1.45 -5.15
N GLU A 375 14.19 0.70 -4.81
CA GLU A 375 14.20 -0.75 -4.95
C GLU A 375 14.29 -1.18 -6.42
N THR A 376 13.58 -0.52 -7.33
CA THR A 376 13.64 -0.79 -8.78
C THR A 376 15.05 -0.60 -9.34
N LEU A 377 15.75 0.43 -8.86
CA LEU A 377 17.10 0.81 -9.28
C LEU A 377 18.22 0.12 -8.49
N SER A 378 17.89 -0.72 -7.50
CA SER A 378 18.86 -1.27 -6.53
C SER A 378 19.99 -2.09 -7.15
N ALA A 379 19.81 -2.59 -8.37
CA ALA A 379 20.81 -3.38 -9.09
C ALA A 379 21.69 -2.54 -10.05
N ARG A 380 21.48 -1.21 -10.11
CA ARG A 380 22.37 -0.30 -10.86
C ARG A 380 23.50 0.19 -9.97
N LYS A 381 24.71 0.26 -10.55
CA LYS A 381 25.90 0.78 -9.87
C LYS A 381 25.94 2.32 -9.86
N ASN A 382 25.37 2.96 -10.87
CA ASN A 382 25.36 4.41 -11.06
C ASN A 382 23.91 4.87 -11.17
N ILE A 383 23.36 5.43 -10.09
CA ILE A 383 22.01 6.00 -10.06
C ILE A 383 22.17 7.52 -10.17
N SER A 384 21.72 8.09 -11.28
CA SER A 384 21.63 9.54 -11.44
C SER A 384 20.21 10.04 -11.14
N PRO A 385 20.04 11.32 -10.79
CA PRO A 385 18.72 11.94 -10.64
C PRO A 385 17.81 11.75 -11.85
N GLN A 386 18.39 11.84 -13.05
CA GLN A 386 17.70 11.58 -14.30
C GLN A 386 17.07 10.17 -14.33
N ASN A 387 17.77 9.16 -13.81
CA ASN A 387 17.22 7.81 -13.76
C ASN A 387 16.08 7.68 -12.77
N VAL A 388 16.15 8.35 -11.62
CA VAL A 388 15.04 8.37 -10.65
C VAL A 388 13.81 9.00 -11.30
N TYR A 389 13.98 10.12 -12.00
CA TYR A 389 12.91 10.80 -12.74
C TYR A 389 12.30 9.90 -13.83
N GLU A 390 13.12 9.29 -14.68
CA GLU A 390 12.65 8.40 -15.76
C GLU A 390 11.85 7.21 -15.21
N VAL A 391 12.34 6.55 -14.15
CA VAL A 391 11.62 5.42 -13.53
C VAL A 391 10.31 5.89 -12.90
N SER A 392 10.29 7.05 -12.26
CA SER A 392 9.06 7.66 -11.72
C SER A 392 8.01 7.88 -12.83
N GLN A 393 8.42 8.44 -13.98
CA GLN A 393 7.53 8.67 -15.11
C GLN A 393 6.99 7.36 -15.70
N LEU A 394 7.80 6.30 -15.75
CA LEU A 394 7.34 4.99 -16.23
C LEU A 394 6.29 4.37 -15.31
N TYR A 395 6.40 4.55 -13.99
CA TYR A 395 5.34 4.12 -13.07
C TYR A 395 4.09 4.98 -13.19
N ALA A 396 4.23 6.31 -13.28
CA ALA A 396 3.10 7.22 -13.44
C ALA A 396 2.31 6.93 -14.74
N ALA A 397 2.99 6.52 -15.81
CA ALA A 397 2.37 6.10 -17.06
C ALA A 397 1.82 4.66 -17.05
N GLY A 398 1.98 3.91 -15.96
CA GLY A 398 1.60 2.50 -15.86
C GLY A 398 2.43 1.52 -16.69
N ALA A 399 3.57 1.97 -17.24
CA ALA A 399 4.48 1.13 -18.01
C ALA A 399 5.24 0.15 -17.10
N LEU A 400 5.52 0.55 -15.86
CA LEU A 400 6.02 -0.34 -14.81
C LEU A 400 4.90 -0.65 -13.82
N LYS A 401 4.86 -1.90 -13.37
CA LYS A 401 3.87 -2.39 -12.41
C LYS A 401 4.47 -2.53 -11.02
N VAL A 402 3.63 -2.28 -10.01
CA VAL A 402 3.91 -2.61 -8.61
C VAL A 402 3.05 -3.81 -8.24
N ALA A 403 3.71 -4.90 -7.91
CA ALA A 403 3.06 -6.10 -7.43
C ALA A 403 2.55 -5.87 -6.01
N CYS A 404 1.26 -6.17 -5.77
CA CYS A 404 0.69 -6.25 -4.44
C CYS A 404 0.71 -7.72 -3.98
N ILE A 405 1.43 -7.98 -2.88
CA ILE A 405 1.59 -9.32 -2.32
C ILE A 405 0.89 -9.35 -0.96
N GLY A 406 -0.20 -10.10 -0.86
CA GLY A 406 -0.89 -10.36 0.39
C GLY A 406 -0.02 -11.21 1.32
N MET A 407 -0.08 -10.91 2.61
CA MET A 407 0.73 -11.49 3.66
C MET A 407 -0.21 -12.09 4.71
N GLN A 408 -0.35 -13.41 4.68
CA GLN A 408 -1.12 -14.14 5.68
C GLN A 408 -0.19 -14.62 6.80
N CYS A 409 -0.47 -14.22 8.05
CA CYS A 409 0.17 -14.82 9.21
C CYS A 409 -0.35 -16.26 9.35
N VAL A 410 0.56 -17.23 9.29
CA VAL A 410 0.28 -18.67 9.37
C VAL A 410 0.88 -19.32 10.61
N GLY A 411 1.62 -18.55 11.42
CA GLY A 411 2.05 -18.99 12.73
C GLY A 411 2.89 -17.96 13.47
N PHE A 412 3.27 -18.29 14.69
CA PHE A 412 4.18 -17.48 15.50
C PHE A 412 5.23 -18.40 16.13
N ASN A 413 6.50 -18.26 15.73
CA ASN A 413 7.57 -19.12 16.21
C ASN A 413 8.14 -18.58 17.52
N ARG A 414 7.56 -19.04 18.63
CA ARG A 414 7.93 -18.58 19.98
C ARG A 414 9.41 -18.83 20.30
N SER A 415 9.98 -19.94 19.80
CA SER A 415 11.40 -20.24 20.00
C SER A 415 12.31 -19.21 19.30
N VAL A 416 11.96 -18.78 18.09
CA VAL A 416 12.71 -17.74 17.37
C VAL A 416 12.55 -16.40 18.07
N TYR A 417 11.31 -16.05 18.44
CA TYR A 417 11.01 -14.82 19.16
C TYR A 417 11.83 -14.68 20.45
N ASP A 418 11.78 -15.69 21.32
CA ASP A 418 12.48 -15.70 22.60
C ASP A 418 14.01 -15.66 22.39
N ALA A 419 14.53 -16.39 21.40
CA ALA A 419 15.94 -16.41 21.09
C ALA A 419 16.45 -15.05 20.57
N VAL A 420 15.66 -14.34 19.75
CA VAL A 420 16.00 -13.01 19.24
C VAL A 420 15.99 -11.98 20.37
N LEU A 421 14.95 -12.00 21.22
CA LEU A 421 14.88 -11.11 22.38
C LEU A 421 16.04 -11.34 23.35
N GLN A 422 16.34 -12.61 23.67
CA GLN A 422 17.45 -12.95 24.55
C GLN A 422 18.80 -12.48 23.98
N GLN A 423 19.00 -12.59 22.67
CA GLN A 423 20.24 -12.11 22.03
C GLN A 423 20.32 -10.57 22.04
N ALA A 424 19.21 -9.88 21.81
CA ALA A 424 19.14 -8.42 21.89
C ALA A 424 19.46 -7.92 23.30
N ASP A 425 18.85 -8.54 24.32
CA ASP A 425 19.08 -8.22 25.74
C ASP A 425 20.57 -8.42 26.12
N ARG A 426 21.18 -9.55 25.70
CA ARG A 426 22.62 -9.80 25.91
C ARG A 426 23.52 -8.77 25.26
N THR A 427 23.18 -8.35 24.04
CA THR A 427 24.00 -7.39 23.29
C THR A 427 23.90 -5.98 23.89
N CYS A 428 22.74 -5.61 24.43
CA CYS A 428 22.58 -4.38 25.19
C CYS A 428 23.38 -4.40 26.50
N ALA A 429 23.28 -5.48 27.29
CA ALA A 429 24.00 -5.60 28.55
C ALA A 429 25.54 -5.60 28.40
N GLY A 430 26.06 -6.21 27.32
CA GLY A 430 27.50 -6.22 27.03
C GLY A 430 28.06 -4.85 26.61
N ALA A 431 27.23 -3.95 26.08
CA ALA A 431 27.65 -2.59 25.72
C ALA A 431 27.96 -1.75 26.96
N ASP A 432 27.19 -1.92 28.05
CA ASP A 432 27.36 -1.17 29.29
C ASP A 432 28.62 -1.60 30.07
N GLY A 433 28.95 -2.90 30.06
CA GLY A 433 30.11 -3.44 30.78
C GLY A 433 31.48 -3.00 30.20
N ASN A 434 31.58 -2.86 28.87
CA ASN A 434 32.83 -2.45 28.23
C ASN A 434 33.19 -0.97 28.45
N LEU A 435 32.20 -0.12 28.72
CA LEU A 435 32.42 1.30 29.05
C LEU A 435 33.00 1.48 30.48
N SER A 436 32.58 0.65 31.43
CA SER A 436 33.11 0.69 32.80
C SER A 436 34.57 0.24 32.89
N ASP A 437 34.98 -0.77 32.11
CA ASP A 437 36.36 -1.26 32.11
C ASP A 437 37.32 -0.30 31.38
N ALA A 438 36.85 0.36 30.32
CA ALA A 438 37.64 1.38 29.62
C ALA A 438 37.90 2.63 30.50
N MET A 439 36.96 3.05 31.35
CA MET A 439 37.16 4.17 32.28
C MET A 439 38.06 3.82 33.48
N ASN A 440 38.07 2.56 33.93
CA ASN A 440 38.97 2.12 34.99
C ASN A 440 40.43 1.93 34.51
N GLY A 441 40.64 1.58 33.24
CA GLY A 441 41.98 1.51 32.65
C GLY A 441 42.71 2.86 32.49
N MET A 442 41.97 3.98 32.43
CA MET A 442 42.58 5.33 32.34
C MET A 442 42.98 5.94 33.69
N LYS A 443 42.63 5.33 34.83
CA LYS A 443 42.97 5.87 36.17
C LYS A 443 44.28 5.35 36.77
N LEU A 444 44.99 4.44 36.11
CA LEU A 444 46.26 3.86 36.59
C LEU A 444 47.52 4.34 35.84
N GLY A 445 47.38 5.37 35.00
CA GLY A 445 48.50 5.99 34.28
C GLY A 445 48.76 7.44 34.70
N ARG A 446 49.08 7.68 35.97
CA ARG A 446 49.79 8.88 36.43
C ARG A 446 50.68 8.57 37.61
#